data_AF-A0A8S0FPM5-F1
#
_entry.id   AF-A0A8S0FPM5-F1
#
_cell.length_a   1.000
_cell.length_b   1.000
_cell.length_c   1.000
_cell.angle_alpha   90.00
_cell.angle_beta   90.00
_cell.angle_gamma   90.00
#
_symmetry.space_group_name_H-M   'P 1'
#
loop_
_entity.id
_entity.type
_entity.pdbx_description
1 polymer ?
#
loop_
_entity_poly.entity_id
_entity_poly.type
_entity_poly.pdbx_seq_one_letter_code
_entity_poly.pdbx_strand_id
1 'polypeptide(L)'
;MGKAFDDRLGCYLLVTLLRELHDAELPAEVWLVASSSEEVGLRGGQTATRAVSPDVAIVLDTACWAKNFDYGAANHRQIGNGPMLVLSDKSLIAPPKLTAWIETVAAEIGVPLQSDMFSNGGTDGGAVHLTGTGVPTVVMGPATRHGHCAASLRHC
;
A
#
# COMPACT_ATOMS: atom_id res chain seq x y z
N MET A 1 -6.67 -17.87 -5.69
CA MET A 1 -7.21 -17.14 -6.86
C MET A 1 -8.49 -16.44 -6.45
N GLY A 2 -8.71 -15.19 -6.86
CA GLY A 2 -9.89 -14.42 -6.47
C GLY A 2 -10.19 -13.29 -7.45
N LYS A 3 -11.23 -12.49 -7.16
CA LYS A 3 -11.61 -11.31 -7.97
C LYS A 3 -11.37 -10.04 -7.17
N ALA A 4 -11.01 -8.96 -7.88
CA ALA A 4 -10.84 -7.63 -7.30
C ALA A 4 -9.90 -7.61 -6.09
N PHE A 5 -8.75 -8.28 -6.20
CA PHE A 5 -7.72 -8.17 -5.17
C PHE A 5 -7.16 -6.75 -5.08
N ASP A 6 -7.13 -6.06 -6.21
CA ASP A 6 -7.00 -4.62 -6.32
C ASP A 6 -8.38 -3.95 -6.10
N ASP A 7 -8.65 -3.25 -5.00
CA ASP A 7 -7.87 -3.26 -3.73
C ASP A 7 -8.69 -3.81 -2.54
N ARG A 8 -9.42 -4.92 -2.76
CA ARG A 8 -10.05 -5.61 -1.63
C ARG A 8 -9.03 -6.26 -0.68
N LEU A 9 -7.79 -6.43 -1.11
CA LEU A 9 -6.72 -6.88 -0.22
C LEU A 9 -6.36 -5.78 0.79
N GLY A 10 -6.17 -4.53 0.39
CA GLY A 10 -6.02 -3.41 1.33
C GLY A 10 -7.20 -3.33 2.30
N CYS A 11 -8.44 -3.45 1.79
CA CYS A 11 -9.64 -3.48 2.64
C CYS A 11 -9.61 -4.63 3.67
N TYR A 12 -9.18 -5.84 3.26
CA TYR A 12 -9.04 -6.98 4.16
C TYR A 12 -7.97 -6.72 5.24
N LEU A 13 -6.84 -6.11 4.86
CA LEU A 13 -5.79 -5.75 5.80
C LEU A 13 -6.29 -4.73 6.83
N LEU A 14 -7.04 -3.71 6.41
CA LEU A 14 -7.67 -2.75 7.33
C LEU A 14 -8.61 -3.42 8.33
N VAL A 15 -9.48 -4.34 7.87
CA VAL A 15 -10.37 -5.08 8.77
C VAL A 15 -9.59 -5.99 9.73
N THR A 16 -8.49 -6.56 9.27
CA THR A 16 -7.61 -7.39 10.12
C THR A 16 -6.93 -6.53 11.17
N LEU A 17 -6.35 -5.39 10.80
CA LEU A 17 -5.77 -4.42 11.72
C LEU A 17 -6.80 -3.93 12.74
N LEU A 18 -8.03 -3.63 12.32
CA LEU A 18 -9.09 -3.21 13.23
C LEU A 18 -9.34 -4.26 14.34
N ARG A 19 -9.29 -5.55 13.99
CA ARG A 19 -9.49 -6.64 14.96
C ARG A 19 -8.31 -6.78 15.90
N GLU A 20 -7.09 -6.74 15.37
CA GLU A 20 -5.86 -6.83 16.17
C GLU A 20 -5.69 -5.64 17.13
N LEU A 21 -6.12 -4.45 16.71
CA LEU A 21 -6.01 -3.22 17.48
C LEU A 21 -7.20 -2.96 18.41
N HIS A 22 -8.26 -3.77 18.38
CA HIS A 22 -9.52 -3.49 19.08
C HIS A 22 -9.35 -3.26 20.58
N ASP A 23 -8.53 -4.09 21.22
CA ASP A 23 -8.28 -4.06 22.67
C ASP A 23 -6.88 -3.50 23.01
N ALA A 24 -6.17 -2.96 22.02
CA ALA A 24 -4.82 -2.45 22.21
C ALA A 24 -4.84 -1.00 22.74
N GLU A 25 -4.03 -0.71 23.75
CA GLU A 25 -3.72 0.68 24.10
C GLU A 25 -2.76 1.27 23.05
N LEU A 26 -3.24 2.24 22.29
CA LEU A 26 -2.48 2.84 21.20
C LEU A 26 -1.84 4.16 21.64
N PRO A 27 -0.54 4.38 21.35
CA PRO A 27 0.14 5.64 21.66
C PRO A 27 -0.25 6.79 20.70
N ALA A 28 -1.09 6.51 19.71
CA ALA A 28 -1.54 7.44 18.69
C ALA A 28 -2.98 7.14 18.27
N GLU A 29 -3.65 8.15 17.71
CA GLU A 29 -4.95 7.97 17.08
C GLU A 29 -4.78 7.31 15.71
N VAL A 30 -5.45 6.17 15.50
CA VAL A 30 -5.34 5.39 14.26
C VAL A 30 -6.67 5.45 13.51
N TRP A 31 -6.62 5.98 12.29
CA TRP A 31 -7.75 6.00 11.36
C TRP A 31 -7.57 4.93 10.29
N LEU A 32 -8.53 4.01 10.19
CA LEU A 32 -8.57 2.98 9.15
C LEU A 32 -9.60 3.39 8.09
N VAL A 33 -9.13 3.68 6.88
CA VAL A 33 -9.97 4.26 5.81
C VAL A 33 -10.02 3.30 4.63
N ALA A 34 -11.22 2.79 4.32
CA ALA A 34 -11.50 2.18 3.03
C ALA A 34 -12.00 3.28 2.06
N SER A 35 -11.12 3.72 1.16
CA SER A 35 -11.45 4.75 0.18
C SER A 35 -12.23 4.17 -1.00
N SER A 36 -12.82 5.04 -1.82
CA SER A 36 -13.46 4.65 -3.09
C SER A 36 -12.89 5.48 -4.24
N SER A 37 -13.04 4.99 -5.47
CA SER A 37 -12.67 5.77 -6.67
C SER A 37 -11.17 6.09 -6.80
N GLU A 38 -10.29 5.21 -6.29
CA GLU A 38 -8.84 5.22 -6.56
C GLU A 38 -8.63 5.11 -8.09
N GLU A 39 -9.18 4.03 -8.67
CA GLU A 39 -9.03 3.62 -10.08
C GLU A 39 -9.53 4.63 -11.12
N VAL A 40 -10.26 5.65 -10.67
CA VAL A 40 -10.82 6.72 -11.52
C VAL A 40 -10.35 8.11 -11.10
N GLY A 41 -9.27 8.18 -10.33
CA GLY A 41 -8.53 9.40 -10.02
C GLY A 41 -8.39 9.74 -8.54
N LEU A 42 -8.16 8.75 -7.66
CA LEU A 42 -7.71 8.95 -6.27
C LEU A 42 -8.65 9.80 -5.40
N ARG A 43 -9.95 9.85 -5.77
CA ARG A 43 -10.90 10.82 -5.21
C ARG A 43 -11.24 10.52 -3.76
N GLY A 44 -11.28 9.24 -3.43
CA GLY A 44 -11.48 8.73 -2.08
C GLY A 44 -10.32 9.11 -1.16
N GLY A 45 -9.08 8.88 -1.61
CA GLY A 45 -7.88 9.31 -0.88
C GLY A 45 -7.92 10.80 -0.55
N GLN A 46 -8.21 11.66 -1.53
CA GLN A 46 -8.31 13.11 -1.32
C GLN A 46 -9.40 13.51 -0.31
N THR A 47 -10.56 12.85 -0.36
CA THR A 47 -11.68 13.17 0.53
C THR A 47 -11.41 12.69 1.96
N ALA A 48 -10.87 11.48 2.08
CA ALA A 48 -10.54 10.88 3.36
C ALA A 48 -9.48 11.68 4.12
N THR A 49 -8.40 12.09 3.45
CA THR A 49 -7.33 12.86 4.11
C THR A 49 -7.77 14.24 4.53
N ARG A 50 -8.70 14.88 3.78
CA ARG A 50 -9.30 16.15 4.23
C ARG A 50 -10.18 15.98 5.47
N ALA A 51 -10.88 14.85 5.57
CA ALA A 51 -11.74 14.58 6.73
C ALA A 51 -10.92 14.21 7.97
N VAL A 52 -9.88 13.39 7.80
CA VAL A 52 -9.05 12.87 8.90
C VAL A 52 -7.95 13.85 9.31
N SER A 53 -7.35 14.57 8.34
CA SER A 53 -6.18 15.43 8.54
C SER A 53 -5.01 14.74 9.29
N PRO A 54 -4.48 13.61 8.78
CA PRO A 54 -3.49 12.80 9.50
C PRO A 54 -2.08 13.43 9.51
N ASP A 55 -1.30 13.13 10.55
CA ASP A 55 0.12 13.52 10.64
C ASP A 55 1.04 12.65 9.77
N VAL A 56 0.69 11.38 9.57
CA VAL A 56 1.41 10.39 8.75
C VAL A 56 0.38 9.46 8.11
N ALA A 57 0.62 9.03 6.87
CA ALA A 57 -0.26 8.07 6.18
C ALA A 57 0.51 6.86 5.66
N ILE A 58 -0.06 5.67 5.88
CA ILE A 58 0.36 4.41 5.26
C ILE A 58 -0.78 3.98 4.35
N VAL A 59 -0.56 4.06 3.04
CA VAL A 59 -1.52 3.61 2.03
C VAL A 59 -1.26 2.14 1.77
N LEU A 60 -2.31 1.33 1.95
CA LEU A 60 -2.26 -0.09 1.66
C LEU A 60 -2.78 -0.30 0.24
N ASP A 61 -1.94 -0.83 -0.62
CA ASP A 61 -2.30 -1.06 -2.03
C ASP A 61 -1.57 -2.28 -2.58
N THR A 62 -2.10 -2.85 -3.66
CA THR A 62 -1.47 -3.96 -4.37
C THR A 62 -0.90 -3.52 -5.70
N ALA A 63 0.12 -4.24 -6.15
CA ALA A 63 0.69 -4.04 -7.47
C ALA A 63 1.04 -5.40 -8.07
N CYS A 64 0.93 -5.47 -9.39
CA CYS A 64 1.31 -6.65 -10.15
C CYS A 64 2.49 -6.36 -11.08
N TRP A 65 3.35 -7.35 -11.30
CA TRP A 65 4.40 -7.25 -12.30
C TRP A 65 3.79 -7.26 -13.71
N ALA A 66 4.20 -6.33 -14.56
CA ALA A 66 3.66 -6.21 -15.91
C ALA A 66 3.80 -7.52 -16.74
N LYS A 67 4.87 -8.28 -16.49
CA LYS A 67 5.11 -9.58 -17.13
C LYS A 67 4.68 -10.70 -16.21
N ASN A 68 3.39 -11.04 -16.21
CA ASN A 68 2.79 -12.02 -15.29
C ASN A 68 3.45 -13.42 -15.24
N PHE A 69 4.30 -13.79 -16.21
CA PHE A 69 5.03 -15.07 -16.25
C PHE A 69 6.53 -14.94 -15.98
N ASP A 70 7.00 -13.75 -15.60
CA ASP A 70 8.39 -13.52 -15.22
C ASP A 70 8.60 -13.87 -13.74
N TYR A 71 9.40 -14.91 -13.51
CA TYR A 71 9.82 -15.38 -12.18
C TYR A 71 11.30 -15.06 -11.91
N GLY A 72 11.96 -14.34 -12.82
CA GLY A 72 13.36 -13.98 -12.68
C GLY A 72 13.58 -12.81 -11.71
N ALA A 73 14.86 -12.50 -11.48
CA ALA A 73 15.29 -11.43 -10.58
C ALA A 73 14.85 -10.02 -11.02
N ALA A 74 14.40 -9.84 -12.26
CA ALA A 74 13.87 -8.57 -12.75
C ALA A 74 12.49 -8.23 -12.14
N ASN A 75 11.73 -9.25 -11.73
CA ASN A 75 10.42 -9.08 -11.11
C ASN A 75 10.59 -8.83 -9.60
N HIS A 76 10.38 -7.58 -9.19
CA HIS A 76 10.42 -7.11 -7.80
C HIS A 76 9.04 -7.14 -7.12
N ARG A 77 8.07 -7.85 -7.69
CA ARG A 77 6.70 -8.04 -7.17
C ARG A 77 6.38 -9.53 -7.09
N GLN A 78 7.20 -10.27 -6.36
CA GLN A 78 7.04 -11.71 -6.21
C GLN A 78 6.01 -12.02 -5.13
N ILE A 79 4.99 -12.79 -5.50
CA ILE A 79 4.04 -13.33 -4.53
C ILE A 79 4.77 -14.26 -3.56
N GLY A 80 4.55 -14.09 -2.25
CA GLY A 80 5.17 -14.93 -1.21
C GLY A 80 6.53 -14.46 -0.69
N ASN A 81 7.11 -13.39 -1.26
CA ASN A 81 8.39 -12.83 -0.80
C ASN A 81 8.25 -11.61 0.11
N GLY A 82 7.13 -11.51 0.83
CA GLY A 82 6.81 -10.37 1.70
C GLY A 82 6.14 -9.19 1.00
N PRO A 83 5.70 -8.17 1.74
CA PRO A 83 5.03 -7.01 1.17
C PRO A 83 6.01 -6.12 0.38
N MET A 84 5.46 -5.43 -0.60
CA MET A 84 6.16 -4.38 -1.33
C MET A 84 6.20 -3.11 -0.49
N LEU A 85 7.34 -2.43 -0.53
CA LEU A 85 7.51 -1.06 -0.05
C LEU A 85 7.78 -0.19 -1.28
N VAL A 86 6.79 0.62 -1.67
CA VAL A 86 6.89 1.46 -2.87
C VAL A 86 7.70 2.70 -2.53
N LEU A 87 8.92 2.77 -3.06
CA LEU A 87 9.81 3.90 -2.86
C LEU A 87 9.42 5.09 -3.74
N SER A 88 8.88 4.82 -4.94
CA SER A 88 8.36 5.84 -5.84
C SER A 88 7.36 5.27 -6.84
N ASP A 89 6.31 6.04 -7.12
CA ASP A 89 5.45 5.87 -8.27
C ASP A 89 5.38 7.18 -9.10
N LYS A 90 4.48 7.27 -10.09
CA LYS A 90 4.31 8.48 -10.92
C LYS A 90 3.87 9.72 -10.12
N SER A 91 3.23 9.50 -8.97
CA SER A 91 2.53 10.50 -8.17
C SER A 91 3.20 10.78 -6.82
N LEU A 92 4.00 9.85 -6.29
CA LEU A 92 4.60 9.93 -4.96
C LEU A 92 6.06 9.47 -4.97
N ILE A 93 6.91 10.19 -4.22
CA ILE A 93 8.21 9.70 -3.76
C ILE A 93 8.14 9.57 -2.25
N ALA A 94 8.33 8.37 -1.72
CA ALA A 94 8.18 8.10 -0.30
C ALA A 94 9.31 8.81 0.51
N PRO A 95 9.00 9.43 1.66
CA PRO A 95 10.02 10.09 2.47
C PRO A 95 11.09 9.11 2.97
N PRO A 96 12.40 9.35 2.74
CA PRO A 96 13.46 8.40 3.10
C PRO A 96 13.52 8.03 4.59
N LYS A 97 13.13 8.95 5.47
CA LYS A 97 13.08 8.69 6.92
C LYS A 97 11.95 7.71 7.28
N LEU A 98 10.80 7.83 6.61
CA LEU A 98 9.64 6.96 6.85
C LEU A 98 9.89 5.56 6.29
N THR A 99 10.48 5.47 5.09
CA THR A 99 10.87 4.18 4.50
C THR A 99 11.92 3.46 5.35
N ALA A 100 12.96 4.16 5.81
CA ALA A 100 13.99 3.58 6.68
C ALA A 100 13.42 3.10 8.02
N TRP A 101 12.45 3.82 8.58
CA TRP A 101 11.75 3.39 9.79
C TRP A 101 10.96 2.09 9.54
N ILE A 102 10.23 1.98 8.43
CA ILE A 102 9.51 0.75 8.05
C ILE A 102 10.48 -0.42 7.84
N GLU A 103 11.59 -0.19 7.16
CA GLU A 103 12.64 -1.21 6.97
C GLU A 103 13.21 -1.70 8.30
N THR A 104 13.40 -0.79 9.26
CA THR A 104 13.85 -1.13 10.62
C THR A 104 12.81 -2.00 11.33
N VAL A 105 11.54 -1.58 11.35
CA VAL A 105 10.44 -2.34 11.97
C VAL A 105 10.32 -3.73 11.33
N ALA A 106 10.36 -3.82 10.00
CA ALA A 106 10.26 -5.08 9.28
C ALA A 106 11.44 -6.03 9.61
N ALA A 107 12.66 -5.50 9.70
CA ALA A 107 13.83 -6.27 10.10
C ALA A 107 13.71 -6.79 11.55
N GLU A 108 13.22 -5.97 12.48
CA GLU A 108 13.02 -6.35 13.88
C GLU A 108 12.01 -7.49 14.05
N ILE A 109 10.95 -7.51 13.23
CA ILE A 109 9.93 -8.58 13.26
C ILE A 109 10.21 -9.74 12.27
N GLY A 110 11.36 -9.71 11.58
CA GLY A 110 11.77 -10.76 10.64
C GLY A 110 10.93 -10.86 9.36
N VAL A 111 10.27 -9.76 8.95
CA VAL A 111 9.46 -9.70 7.73
C VAL A 111 10.32 -9.18 6.56
N PRO A 112 10.54 -9.95 5.49
CA PRO A 112 11.23 -9.45 4.31
C PRO A 112 10.36 -8.42 3.58
N LEU A 113 10.98 -7.36 3.07
CA LEU A 113 10.34 -6.36 2.21
C LEU A 113 10.86 -6.46 0.78
N GLN A 114 9.99 -6.13 -0.18
CA GLN A 114 10.37 -5.96 -1.58
C GLN A 114 10.37 -4.48 -1.93
N SER A 115 11.52 -3.89 -2.21
CA SER A 115 11.57 -2.51 -2.72
C SER A 115 10.95 -2.44 -4.11
N ASP A 116 9.98 -1.55 -4.29
CA ASP A 116 9.26 -1.39 -5.55
C ASP A 116 9.34 0.06 -6.06
N MET A 117 9.39 0.21 -7.37
CA MET A 117 9.31 1.48 -8.07
C MET A 117 8.61 1.28 -9.41
N PHE A 118 7.67 2.16 -9.76
CA PHE A 118 7.03 2.08 -11.07
C PHE A 118 6.75 3.43 -11.70
N SER A 119 6.96 3.49 -13.01
CA SER A 119 6.84 4.72 -13.80
C SER A 119 5.44 4.99 -14.34
N ASN A 120 4.52 4.02 -14.25
CA ASN A 120 3.16 4.14 -14.76
C ASN A 120 2.13 3.69 -13.73
N GLY A 121 1.12 4.53 -13.50
CA GLY A 121 0.18 4.37 -12.40
C GLY A 121 0.61 5.15 -11.16
N GLY A 122 -0.34 5.35 -10.27
CA GLY A 122 -0.14 5.90 -8.93
C GLY A 122 -1.17 5.26 -8.02
N THR A 123 -1.09 5.57 -6.74
CA THR A 123 -2.00 5.05 -5.72
C THR A 123 -2.67 6.22 -5.01
N ASP A 124 -3.56 5.95 -4.05
CA ASP A 124 -4.13 7.00 -3.19
C ASP A 124 -3.04 7.85 -2.50
N GLY A 125 -1.82 7.32 -2.33
CA GLY A 125 -0.66 8.06 -1.83
C GLY A 125 -0.36 9.35 -2.62
N GLY A 126 -0.64 9.36 -3.92
CA GLY A 126 -0.52 10.52 -4.79
C GLY A 126 -1.44 11.69 -4.41
N ALA A 127 -2.66 11.40 -3.95
CA ALA A 127 -3.59 12.42 -3.45
C ALA A 127 -3.34 12.76 -1.98
N VAL A 128 -3.00 11.76 -1.17
CA VAL A 128 -2.82 11.87 0.28
C VAL A 128 -1.69 12.83 0.61
N HIS A 129 -0.51 12.64 0.02
CA HIS A 129 0.69 13.41 0.41
C HIS A 129 0.60 14.90 0.07
N LEU A 130 -0.27 15.30 -0.84
CA LEU A 130 -0.50 16.71 -1.23
C LEU A 130 -1.54 17.42 -0.34
N THR A 131 -2.11 16.73 0.64
CA THR A 131 -3.15 17.31 1.50
C THR A 131 -2.53 18.27 2.52
N GLY A 132 -3.18 19.40 2.76
CA GLY A 132 -2.74 20.40 3.75
C GLY A 132 -1.38 21.01 3.39
N THR A 133 -0.44 20.96 4.33
CA THR A 133 0.96 21.39 4.14
C THR A 133 1.87 20.26 3.64
N GLY A 134 1.28 19.12 3.29
CA GLY A 134 1.97 17.90 2.94
C GLY A 134 1.90 16.86 4.07
N VAL A 135 1.47 15.65 3.73
CA VAL A 135 1.40 14.51 4.66
C VAL A 135 2.52 13.53 4.31
N PRO A 136 3.46 13.24 5.22
CA PRO A 136 4.42 12.14 5.05
C PRO A 136 3.68 10.83 4.76
N THR A 137 3.87 10.31 3.56
CA THR A 137 3.06 9.20 3.03
C THR A 137 3.96 8.12 2.46
N VAL A 138 3.60 6.88 2.73
CA VAL A 138 4.23 5.69 2.13
C VAL A 138 3.15 4.76 1.61
N VAL A 139 3.49 4.00 0.58
CA VAL A 139 2.60 3.00 -0.02
C VAL A 139 3.24 1.63 0.15
N MET A 140 2.47 0.67 0.64
CA MET A 140 2.95 -0.69 0.83
C MET A 140 1.82 -1.70 0.74
N GLY A 141 2.14 -2.94 0.39
CA GLY A 141 1.12 -4.00 0.40
C GLY A 141 1.53 -5.24 -0.37
N PRO A 142 0.64 -6.22 -0.49
CA PRO A 142 0.97 -7.51 -1.07
C PRO A 142 1.14 -7.42 -2.58
N ALA A 143 2.16 -8.11 -3.11
CA ALA A 143 2.25 -8.36 -4.54
C ALA A 143 1.10 -9.26 -5.01
N THR A 144 0.58 -8.98 -6.21
CA THR A 144 -0.40 -9.83 -6.90
C THR A 144 0.06 -10.18 -8.31
N ARG A 145 -0.63 -11.13 -8.96
CA ARG A 145 -0.53 -11.38 -10.41
C ARG A 145 -1.89 -11.20 -11.06
N HIS A 146 -1.86 -10.79 -12.33
CA HIS A 146 -3.04 -10.49 -13.12
C HIS A 146 -3.89 -9.38 -12.47
N GLY A 147 -3.25 -8.27 -12.09
CA GLY A 147 -3.94 -7.05 -11.67
C GLY A 147 -4.86 -6.55 -12.78
N HIS A 148 -5.96 -5.90 -12.39
CA HIS A 148 -7.00 -5.36 -13.28
C HIS A 148 -7.66 -6.38 -14.24
N CYS A 149 -7.43 -7.68 -14.03
CA CYS A 149 -8.07 -8.75 -14.79
C CYS A 149 -9.33 -9.25 -14.08
N ALA A 150 -10.13 -10.07 -14.77
CA ALA A 150 -11.34 -10.68 -14.20
C ALA A 150 -11.04 -11.58 -12.97
N ALA A 151 -9.82 -12.11 -12.88
CA ALA A 151 -9.31 -12.83 -11.74
C ALA A 151 -7.81 -12.53 -11.53
N SER A 152 -7.41 -12.53 -10.27
CA SER A 152 -6.03 -12.27 -9.83
C SER A 152 -5.54 -13.37 -8.89
N LEU A 153 -4.22 -13.48 -8.77
CA LEU A 153 -3.54 -14.42 -7.87
C LEU A 153 -2.81 -13.64 -6.78
N ARG A 154 -2.85 -14.18 -5.57
CA ARG A 154 -2.00 -13.78 -4.45
C ARG A 154 -1.42 -15.01 -3.78
N HIS A 155 -0.33 -14.84 -3.04
CA HIS A 155 0.10 -15.83 -2.06
C HIS A 155 -0.84 -15.79 -0.84
N CYS A 156 -1.06 -16.95 -0.22
CA CYS A 156 -1.94 -17.11 0.93
C CYS A 156 -1.36 -16.46 2.17
#